data_AF-A0A6M1XNW8-F1
#
_entry.id   AF-A0A6M1XNW8-F1
#
_cell.length_a   1.000
_cell.length_b   1.000
_cell.length_c   1.000
_cell.angle_alpha   90.00
_cell.angle_beta   90.00
_cell.angle_gamma   90.00
#
_symmetry.space_group_name_H-M   'P 1'
#
loop_
_entity.id
_entity.type
_entity.pdbx_description
1 polymer ?
#
loop_
_entity_poly.entity_id
_entity_poly.type
_entity_poly.pdbx_seq_one_letter_code
_entity_poly.pdbx_strand_id
1 'polypeptide(L)'
;FGLKRLEIQEAKAGDLIAVSGMEDIFVGETVTPVDHQDALPILHIDEPTLQMTFLVNNSPFAGREGKFVTARKIEERLMAELQTDVSLRVEPTNSPDAWTVSGRGELH
;
A
#
# COMPACT_ATOMS: atom_id res chain seq x y z
N PHE A 1 -18.96 6.74 21.98
CA PHE A 1 -19.20 7.43 20.70
C PHE A 1 -17.88 7.44 19.93
N GLY A 2 -17.88 7.23 18.60
CA GLY A 2 -16.67 7.36 17.78
C GLY A 2 -16.10 6.10 17.12
N LEU A 3 -16.65 4.90 17.37
CA LEU A 3 -16.16 3.65 16.77
C LEU A 3 -17.11 3.03 15.73
N LYS A 4 -18.32 3.58 15.58
CA LYS A 4 -19.32 3.07 14.64
C LYS A 4 -19.27 3.88 13.35
N ARG A 5 -19.20 3.18 12.22
CA ARG A 5 -19.44 3.76 10.90
C ARG A 5 -20.94 3.89 10.71
N LEU A 6 -21.40 5.06 10.29
CA LEU A 6 -22.79 5.36 9.99
C LEU A 6 -22.85 5.91 8.57
N GLU A 7 -23.81 5.45 7.78
CA GLU A 7 -24.05 6.00 6.46
C GLU A 7 -24.66 7.39 6.59
N ILE A 8 -24.16 8.32 5.77
CA ILE A 8 -24.61 9.71 5.71
C ILE A 8 -24.87 10.07 4.24
N GLN A 9 -25.80 10.99 4.00
CA GLN A 9 -26.15 11.45 2.65
C GLN A 9 -25.36 12.70 2.23
N GLU A 10 -24.88 13.48 3.19
CA GLU A 10 -24.09 14.70 2.95
C GLU A 10 -22.99 14.85 3.99
N ALA A 11 -21.88 15.48 3.59
CA ALA A 11 -20.78 15.90 4.45
C ALA A 11 -20.35 17.33 4.06
N LYS A 12 -19.76 18.07 4.98
CA LYS A 12 -19.39 19.49 4.81
C LYS A 12 -17.90 19.70 5.10
N ALA A 13 -17.41 20.88 4.75
CA ALA A 13 -16.03 21.27 5.02
C ALA A 13 -15.75 21.17 6.54
N GLY A 14 -14.68 20.46 6.89
CA GLY A 14 -14.29 20.17 8.27
C GLY A 14 -14.69 18.79 8.78
N ASP A 15 -15.54 18.04 8.06
CA ASP A 15 -15.92 16.68 8.44
C ASP A 15 -14.81 15.67 8.11
N LEU A 16 -14.59 14.70 9.01
CA LEU A 16 -13.75 13.53 8.77
C LEU A 16 -14.63 12.34 8.38
N ILE A 17 -14.56 11.94 7.11
CA ILE A 17 -15.43 10.90 6.54
C ILE A 17 -14.62 9.80 5.86
N ALA A 18 -15.27 8.66 5.62
CA ALA A 18 -14.79 7.63 4.70
C ALA A 18 -15.69 7.62 3.47
N VAL A 19 -15.09 7.64 2.29
CA VAL A 19 -15.79 7.56 1.00
C VAL A 19 -15.42 6.24 0.33
N SER A 20 -16.40 5.56 -0.26
CA SER A 20 -16.21 4.32 -1.01
C SER A 20 -16.69 4.47 -2.46
N GLY A 21 -16.28 3.55 -3.34
CA GLY A 21 -16.68 3.55 -4.76
C GLY A 21 -15.68 4.19 -5.71
N MET A 22 -14.45 4.45 -5.25
CA MET A 22 -13.32 4.87 -6.09
C MET A 22 -12.28 3.73 -6.08
N GLU A 23 -11.93 3.21 -7.27
CA GLU A 23 -11.00 2.09 -7.39
C GLU A 23 -9.53 2.53 -7.32
N ASP A 24 -9.21 3.70 -7.89
CA ASP A 24 -7.86 4.23 -8.00
C ASP A 24 -7.71 5.52 -7.18
N ILE A 25 -7.86 5.43 -5.86
CA ILE A 25 -7.56 6.55 -4.94
C ILE A 25 -6.45 6.19 -3.96
N PHE A 26 -5.39 6.99 -3.94
CA PHE A 26 -4.22 6.81 -3.07
C PHE A 26 -4.15 7.86 -1.97
N VAL A 27 -3.40 7.55 -0.92
CA VAL A 27 -3.16 8.48 0.18
C VAL A 27 -2.43 9.72 -0.33
N GLY A 28 -2.93 10.90 0.01
CA GLY A 28 -2.38 12.18 -0.41
C GLY A 28 -3.01 12.74 -1.69
N GLU A 29 -3.91 12.00 -2.34
CA GLU A 29 -4.69 12.53 -3.45
C GLU A 29 -5.84 13.45 -2.99
N THR A 30 -6.26 14.34 -3.89
CA THR A 30 -7.35 15.29 -3.63
C THR A 30 -8.52 15.01 -4.56
N VAL A 31 -9.69 14.71 -3.98
CA VAL A 31 -10.94 14.59 -4.74
C VAL A 31 -11.54 15.98 -4.94
N THR A 32 -11.79 16.36 -6.19
CA THR A 32 -12.28 17.69 -6.57
C THR A 32 -13.50 17.62 -7.51
N PRO A 33 -14.28 18.69 -7.64
CA PRO A 33 -15.29 18.82 -8.69
C PRO A 33 -14.66 18.74 -10.09
N VAL A 34 -15.38 18.14 -11.04
CA VAL A 34 -14.87 17.95 -12.41
C VAL A 34 -14.55 19.25 -13.14
N ASP A 35 -15.22 20.35 -12.77
CA ASP A 35 -15.09 21.69 -13.34
C ASP A 35 -14.09 22.59 -12.59
N HIS A 36 -13.55 22.13 -11.46
CA HIS A 36 -12.64 22.91 -10.62
C HIS A 36 -11.59 22.01 -9.93
N GLN A 37 -10.53 21.71 -10.68
CA GLN A 37 -9.50 20.73 -10.30
C GLN A 37 -8.31 21.36 -9.57
N ASP A 38 -8.59 22.05 -8.47
CA ASP A 38 -7.55 22.63 -7.61
C ASP A 38 -7.11 21.60 -6.56
N ALA A 39 -6.03 20.88 -6.87
CA ALA A 39 -5.46 19.86 -5.98
C ALA A 39 -4.79 20.50 -4.74
N LEU A 40 -4.93 19.83 -3.58
CA LEU A 40 -4.18 20.23 -2.40
C LEU A 40 -2.68 19.94 -2.59
N PRO A 41 -1.80 20.65 -1.85
CA PRO A 41 -0.37 20.35 -1.87
C PRO A 41 -0.11 18.88 -1.56
N ILE A 42 0.73 18.25 -2.37
CA ILE A 42 1.09 16.84 -2.21
C ILE A 42 1.77 16.64 -0.86
N LEU A 43 1.34 15.60 -0.14
CA LEU A 43 1.99 15.18 1.08
C LEU A 43 3.42 14.70 0.76
N HIS A 44 4.43 15.31 1.38
CA HIS A 44 5.80 14.82 1.25
C HIS A 44 5.94 13.49 2.01
N ILE A 45 6.16 12.41 1.27
CA ILE A 45 6.50 11.10 1.83
C ILE A 45 8.01 10.96 1.75
N ASP A 46 8.70 11.01 2.90
CA ASP A 46 10.14 10.76 2.92
C ASP A 46 10.51 9.40 2.31
N GLU A 47 11.67 9.38 1.65
CA GLU A 47 12.21 8.22 0.96
C GLU A 47 12.53 7.06 1.91
N PRO A 48 12.48 5.80 1.41
CA PRO A 48 12.90 4.66 2.19
C PRO A 48 14.39 4.75 2.54
N THR A 49 14.75 4.32 3.74
CA THR A 49 16.11 4.38 4.29
C THR A 49 16.80 3.02 4.29
N LEU A 50 16.03 1.94 4.16
CA LEU A 50 16.52 0.56 4.05
C LEU A 50 15.96 -0.12 2.82
N GLN A 51 16.77 -1.02 2.27
CA GLN A 51 16.43 -1.83 1.12
C GLN A 51 16.82 -3.29 1.42
N MET A 52 15.92 -4.22 1.11
CA MET A 52 16.13 -5.64 1.29
C MET A 52 15.55 -6.43 0.10
N THR A 53 16.10 -7.62 -0.15
CA THR A 53 15.61 -8.49 -1.21
C THR A 53 14.75 -9.59 -0.61
N PHE A 54 13.49 -9.65 -1.02
CA PHE A 54 12.59 -10.75 -0.72
C PHE A 54 12.67 -11.77 -1.84
N LEU A 55 12.87 -13.04 -1.51
CA LEU A 55 12.96 -14.13 -2.47
C LEU A 55 12.05 -15.29 -2.07
N VAL A 56 11.56 -16.02 -3.08
CA VAL A 56 10.90 -17.31 -2.85
C VAL A 56 11.90 -18.31 -2.29
N ASN A 57 11.48 -19.06 -1.26
CA ASN A 57 12.29 -20.15 -0.73
C ASN A 57 12.34 -21.32 -1.73
N ASN A 58 13.50 -21.53 -2.35
CA ASN A 58 13.79 -22.61 -3.30
C ASN A 58 14.67 -23.73 -2.70
N SER A 59 14.81 -23.77 -1.38
CA SER A 59 15.60 -24.79 -0.67
C SER A 59 14.88 -26.15 -0.55
N PRO A 60 15.57 -27.23 -0.14
CA PRO A 60 14.95 -28.54 0.14
C PRO A 60 13.91 -28.55 1.28
N PHE A 61 13.78 -27.44 2.00
CA PHE A 61 12.79 -27.22 3.05
C PHE A 61 11.57 -26.41 2.58
N ALA A 62 11.57 -25.97 1.31
CA ALA A 62 10.44 -25.25 0.74
C ALA A 62 9.14 -26.05 0.88
N GLY A 63 8.08 -25.40 1.37
CA GLY A 63 6.76 -26.01 1.56
C GLY A 63 6.64 -26.99 2.72
N ARG A 64 7.68 -27.20 3.53
CA ARG A 64 7.57 -27.96 4.80
C ARG A 64 6.85 -27.15 5.88
N GLU A 65 7.01 -25.84 5.85
CA GLU A 65 6.35 -24.88 6.72
C GLU A 65 5.86 -23.68 5.88
N GLY A 66 4.74 -23.09 6.31
CA GLY A 66 4.11 -21.97 5.61
C GLY A 66 3.17 -22.41 4.48
N LYS A 67 1.98 -21.78 4.43
CA LYS A 67 0.94 -22.06 3.42
C LYS A 67 1.16 -21.29 2.11
N PHE A 68 1.81 -20.13 2.18
CA PHE A 68 1.95 -19.18 1.08
C PHE A 68 3.42 -19.01 0.72
N VAL A 69 3.93 -19.90 -0.13
CA VAL A 69 5.37 -19.99 -0.45
C VAL A 69 5.67 -19.79 -1.93
N THR A 70 4.66 -19.49 -2.77
CA THR A 70 4.85 -19.30 -4.21
C THR A 70 5.12 -17.83 -4.54
N ALA A 71 5.85 -17.58 -5.62
CA ALA A 71 6.13 -16.23 -6.14
C ALA A 71 4.88 -15.35 -6.20
N ARG A 72 3.82 -15.87 -6.86
CA ARG A 72 2.55 -15.17 -6.98
C ARG A 72 1.94 -14.78 -5.62
N LYS A 73 2.04 -15.65 -4.62
CA LYS A 73 1.48 -15.36 -3.28
C LYS A 73 2.27 -14.29 -2.54
N ILE A 74 3.58 -14.26 -2.73
CA ILE A 74 4.43 -13.21 -2.18
C ILE A 74 4.13 -11.88 -2.88
N GLU A 75 4.05 -11.86 -4.19
CA GLU A 75 3.70 -10.66 -4.98
C GLU A 75 2.33 -10.10 -4.59
N GLU A 76 1.29 -10.95 -4.52
CA GLU A 76 -0.05 -10.56 -4.06
C GLU A 76 0.01 -9.88 -2.67
N ARG A 77 0.82 -10.40 -1.75
CA ARG A 77 0.97 -9.85 -0.40
C ARG A 77 1.72 -8.51 -0.40
N LEU A 78 2.76 -8.36 -1.23
CA LEU A 78 3.54 -7.14 -1.36
C LEU A 78 2.72 -6.02 -1.99
N MET A 79 1.98 -6.32 -3.07
CA MET A 79 1.10 -5.36 -3.73
C MET A 79 -0.04 -4.91 -2.81
N ALA A 80 -0.58 -5.83 -2.01
CA ALA A 80 -1.58 -5.47 -1.00
C ALA A 80 -1.01 -4.52 0.07
N GLU A 81 0.26 -4.66 0.46
CA GLU A 81 0.87 -3.75 1.44
C GLU A 81 1.09 -2.35 0.88
N LEU A 82 1.41 -2.20 -0.41
CA LEU A 82 1.54 -0.88 -1.04
C LEU A 82 0.25 -0.05 -0.98
N GLN A 83 -0.91 -0.69 -0.82
CA GLN A 83 -2.19 0.02 -0.66
C GLN A 83 -2.36 0.61 0.74
N THR A 84 -1.73 0.01 1.74
CA THR A 84 -1.84 0.41 3.15
C THR A 84 -0.66 1.22 3.64
N ASP A 85 0.52 0.99 3.06
CA ASP A 85 1.77 1.61 3.46
C ASP A 85 2.37 2.45 2.34
N VAL A 86 2.20 3.77 2.48
CA VAL A 86 2.67 4.78 1.53
C VAL A 86 4.19 4.91 1.48
N SER A 87 4.88 4.39 2.49
CA SER A 87 6.34 4.49 2.59
C SER A 87 7.07 3.26 2.08
N LEU A 88 6.34 2.18 1.85
CA LEU A 88 6.88 0.97 1.25
C LEU A 88 7.05 1.17 -0.27
N ARG A 89 8.18 0.72 -0.79
CA ARG A 89 8.43 0.61 -2.23
C ARG A 89 8.74 -0.84 -2.55
N VAL A 90 8.12 -1.38 -3.58
CA VAL A 90 8.38 -2.75 -4.05
C VAL A 90 8.68 -2.71 -5.53
N GLU A 91 9.83 -3.26 -5.92
CA GLU A 91 10.29 -3.28 -7.31
C GLU A 91 10.67 -4.72 -7.72
N PRO A 92 10.26 -5.19 -8.91
CA PRO A 92 10.71 -6.48 -9.42
C PRO A 92 12.21 -6.44 -9.71
N THR A 93 12.88 -7.58 -9.53
CA THR A 93 14.28 -7.75 -9.91
C THR A 93 14.40 -8.40 -11.30
N ASN A 94 15.63 -8.73 -11.70
CA ASN A 94 15.88 -9.56 -12.89
C ASN A 94 15.39 -11.02 -12.73
N SER A 95 15.03 -11.44 -11.51
CA SER A 95 14.50 -12.76 -11.22
C SER A 95 12.98 -12.68 -10.96
N PRO A 96 12.17 -13.54 -11.58
CA PRO A 96 10.70 -13.53 -11.42
C PRO A 96 10.23 -13.99 -10.03
N ASP A 97 11.14 -14.43 -9.17
CA ASP A 97 10.91 -14.93 -7.82
C ASP A 97 11.60 -14.06 -6.75
N ALA A 98 12.04 -12.84 -7.12
CA ALA A 98 12.67 -11.91 -6.20
C ALA A 98 12.25 -10.46 -6.43
N TRP A 99 12.06 -9.73 -5.33
CA TRP A 99 11.67 -8.33 -5.29
C TRP A 99 12.62 -7.54 -4.38
N THR A 100 12.93 -6.33 -4.80
CA THR A 100 13.53 -5.32 -3.94
C THR A 100 12.42 -4.63 -3.16
N VAL A 101 12.51 -4.65 -1.84
CA VAL A 101 11.55 -3.99 -0.95
C VAL A 101 12.30 -2.96 -0.13
N SER A 102 11.82 -1.72 -0.16
CA SER A 102 12.43 -0.60 0.52
C SER A 102 11.44 0.05 1.50
N GLY A 103 11.89 0.34 2.71
CA GLY A 103 11.07 0.89 3.80
C GLY A 103 11.84 1.86 4.70
N ARG A 104 11.20 2.37 5.76
CA ARG A 104 11.77 3.46 6.60
C ARG A 104 12.70 3.02 7.73
N GLY A 105 12.89 1.73 7.95
CA GLY A 105 13.75 1.23 9.03
C GLY A 105 13.61 -0.27 9.25
N GLU A 106 14.41 -0.81 10.17
CA GLU A 106 14.52 -2.27 10.39
C GLU A 106 13.30 -2.90 11.08
N LEU A 107 12.48 -2.06 11.74
CA LEU A 107 11.27 -2.45 12.45
C LEU A 107 9.98 -2.21 11.64
N HIS A 108 10.12 -1.73 10.41
CA HIS A 108 9.02 -1.38 9.51
C HIS A 108 8.41 -2.63 8.88
#